data_AF-A0A367Y284-F1
#
_entry.id   AF-A0A367Y284-F1
#
_cell.length_a   1.000
_cell.length_b   1.000
_cell.length_c   1.000
_cell.angle_alpha   90.00
_cell.angle_beta   90.00
_cell.angle_gamma   90.00
#
_symmetry.space_group_name_H-M   'P 1'
#
loop_
_entity.id
_entity.type
_entity.pdbx_description
1 polymer ?
#
loop_
_entity_poly.entity_id
_entity_poly.type
_entity_poly.pdbx_seq_one_letter_code
_entity_poly.pdbx_strand_id
1 'polypeptide(L)'
;MGEAHRARRRIPRTAAPRHERRAALHRAPIGGGPVTVNSVLIAAIAVVFAAAALLAIIRMIKGPSILDRAIASDVLLSEVLCILGAEAVINKHMYTLPIMLMISATGILGTVAVARFVARRDRAKLREDER
;
A
#
# COMPACT_ATOMS: atom_id res chain seq x y z
N MET A 1 -20.21 -78.68 -23.79
CA MET A 1 -20.18 -77.22 -23.53
C MET A 1 -19.77 -77.02 -22.07
N GLY A 2 -18.50 -77.04 -21.62
CA GLY A 2 -17.22 -76.86 -22.31
C GLY A 2 -16.53 -75.58 -21.84
N GLU A 3 -15.91 -75.65 -20.65
CA GLU A 3 -14.74 -74.88 -20.14
C GLU A 3 -14.81 -73.32 -20.14
N ALA A 4 -14.76 -72.66 -18.98
CA ALA A 4 -13.56 -72.45 -18.15
C ALA A 4 -12.34 -72.01 -18.96
N HIS A 5 -11.95 -70.74 -18.90
CA HIS A 5 -10.56 -70.37 -18.61
C HIS A 5 -10.30 -68.88 -18.77
N ARG A 6 -9.66 -68.37 -17.71
CA ARG A 6 -8.57 -67.37 -17.76
C ARG A 6 -8.96 -65.95 -18.20
N ALA A 7 -8.23 -64.93 -17.81
CA ALA A 7 -7.32 -64.64 -16.72
C ALA A 7 -6.80 -63.23 -17.02
N ARG A 8 -6.14 -62.66 -16.01
CA ARG A 8 -5.09 -61.64 -16.16
C ARG A 8 -5.59 -60.22 -16.42
N ARG A 9 -5.67 -59.50 -15.29
CA ARG A 9 -4.79 -58.36 -14.96
C ARG A 9 -4.46 -57.44 -16.14
N ARG A 10 -4.96 -56.21 -16.07
CA ARG A 10 -4.20 -55.00 -16.41
C ARG A 10 -4.75 -53.78 -15.63
N ILE A 11 -4.27 -53.63 -14.40
CA ILE A 11 -3.75 -52.32 -13.95
C ILE A 11 -2.43 -52.18 -14.74
N PRO A 12 -2.02 -51.04 -15.34
CA PRO A 12 -2.27 -49.67 -14.87
C PRO A 12 -2.43 -48.59 -15.97
N ARG A 13 -2.83 -47.38 -15.55
CA ARG A 13 -2.16 -46.08 -15.80
C ARG A 13 -3.20 -44.95 -15.76
N THR A 14 -3.22 -44.31 -14.60
CA THR A 14 -3.26 -42.86 -14.44
C THR A 14 -3.21 -42.06 -15.76
N ALA A 15 -4.37 -41.82 -16.35
CA ALA A 15 -4.57 -40.74 -17.31
C ALA A 15 -5.32 -39.65 -16.57
N ALA A 16 -4.57 -38.74 -15.94
CA ALA A 16 -5.15 -37.53 -15.36
C ALA A 16 -6.00 -36.83 -16.44
N PRO A 17 -7.24 -36.42 -16.12
CA PRO A 17 -8.17 -35.89 -17.10
C PRO A 17 -7.57 -34.66 -17.79
N ARG A 18 -7.67 -34.63 -19.14
CA ARG A 18 -7.18 -33.55 -20.01
C ARG A 18 -7.66 -32.14 -19.62
N HIS A 19 -8.68 -32.05 -18.77
CA HIS A 19 -9.24 -30.79 -18.26
C HIS A 19 -8.26 -30.05 -17.33
N GLU A 20 -7.38 -30.73 -16.59
CA GLU A 20 -6.39 -30.05 -15.73
C GLU A 20 -5.24 -29.43 -16.53
N ARG A 21 -4.86 -30.01 -17.68
CA ARG A 21 -3.83 -29.44 -18.56
C ARG A 21 -4.22 -28.06 -19.13
N ARG A 22 -5.52 -27.75 -19.20
CA ARG A 22 -6.01 -26.43 -19.64
C ARG A 22 -5.86 -25.35 -18.57
N ALA A 23 -5.78 -25.71 -17.29
CA ALA A 23 -5.56 -24.74 -16.21
C ALA A 23 -4.09 -24.27 -16.14
N ALA A 24 -3.15 -25.07 -16.66
CA ALA A 24 -1.72 -24.76 -16.62
C ALA A 24 -1.27 -23.71 -17.66
N LEU A 25 -2.07 -23.41 -18.68
CA LEU A 25 -1.69 -22.47 -19.75
C LEU A 25 -2.11 -21.01 -19.48
N HIS A 26 -2.92 -20.76 -18.45
CA HIS A 26 -3.36 -19.40 -18.07
C HIS A 26 -2.48 -18.77 -16.97
N ARG A 27 -1.27 -19.33 -16.73
CA ARG A 27 -0.22 -18.77 -15.90
C ARG A 27 0.99 -18.37 -16.75
N ALA A 28 0.90 -17.23 -17.44
CA ALA A 28 2.02 -16.36 -17.83
C ALA A 28 1.43 -15.15 -18.58
N PRO A 29 1.67 -13.92 -18.11
CA PRO A 29 2.97 -13.32 -18.39
C PRO A 29 3.60 -12.75 -17.12
N ILE A 30 4.72 -13.36 -16.72
CA ILE A 30 5.65 -12.75 -15.78
C ILE A 30 6.62 -11.95 -16.64
N GLY A 31 6.51 -10.62 -16.57
CA GLY A 31 7.54 -9.64 -16.98
C GLY A 31 8.13 -9.79 -18.40
N GLY A 32 7.55 -9.09 -19.37
CA GLY A 32 8.19 -8.97 -20.70
C GLY A 32 7.34 -8.37 -21.82
N GLY A 33 6.18 -7.78 -21.52
CA GLY A 33 5.46 -6.98 -22.52
C GLY A 33 6.24 -5.70 -22.85
N PRO A 34 6.07 -5.10 -24.04
CA PRO A 34 6.67 -3.80 -24.36
C PRO A 34 6.33 -2.81 -23.25
N VAL A 35 7.34 -2.09 -22.76
CA VAL A 35 7.16 -1.06 -21.73
C VAL A 35 6.19 -0.01 -22.27
N THR A 36 4.92 -0.12 -21.88
CA THR A 36 3.93 0.89 -22.21
C THR A 36 4.24 2.14 -21.42
N VAL A 37 3.98 3.32 -21.99
CA VAL A 37 4.15 4.61 -21.32
C VAL A 37 3.45 4.63 -19.96
N ASN A 38 2.28 3.99 -19.86
CA ASN A 38 1.54 3.83 -18.61
C ASN A 38 2.32 3.03 -17.54
N SER A 39 2.96 1.91 -17.92
CA SER A 39 3.77 1.12 -16.99
C SER A 39 4.96 1.91 -16.46
N VAL A 40 5.62 2.69 -17.33
CA VAL A 40 6.74 3.56 -16.94
C VAL A 40 6.26 4.65 -15.99
N LEU A 41 5.12 5.28 -16.27
CA LEU A 41 4.53 6.32 -15.42
C LEU A 41 4.17 5.79 -14.03
N ILE A 42 3.50 4.64 -13.96
CA ILE A 42 3.12 4.01 -12.68
C ILE A 42 4.36 3.66 -11.87
N ALA A 43 5.39 3.08 -12.51
CA ALA A 43 6.65 2.76 -11.84
C ALA A 43 7.37 4.02 -11.32
N ALA A 44 7.42 5.08 -12.12
CA ALA A 44 8.02 6.35 -11.71
C ALA A 44 7.28 6.98 -10.52
N ILE A 45 5.94 7.02 -10.56
CA ILE A 45 5.13 7.52 -9.43
C ILE A 45 5.37 6.68 -8.17
N ALA A 46 5.37 5.35 -8.30
CA ALA A 46 5.63 4.46 -7.16
C ALA A 46 7.02 4.68 -6.54
N VAL A 47 8.05 4.91 -7.36
CA VAL A 47 9.40 5.24 -6.89
C VAL A 47 9.43 6.59 -6.17
N VAL A 48 8.77 7.61 -6.71
CA VAL A 48 8.73 8.95 -6.09
C VAL A 48 8.00 8.90 -4.75
N PHE A 49 6.90 8.17 -4.65
CA PHE A 49 6.18 7.96 -3.38
C PHE A 49 7.08 7.21 -2.40
N ALA A 50 7.62 6.05 -2.77
CA ALA A 50 8.52 5.30 -1.89
C ALA A 50 9.70 6.15 -1.36
N ALA A 51 10.28 7.02 -2.20
CA ALA A 51 11.29 7.97 -1.79
C ALA A 51 10.74 9.04 -0.83
N ALA A 52 9.58 9.62 -1.12
CA ALA A 52 8.90 10.59 -0.26
C ALA A 52 8.57 9.99 1.12
N ALA A 53 8.00 8.79 1.17
CA ALA A 53 7.72 8.06 2.41
C ALA A 53 9.00 7.84 3.23
N LEU A 54 10.06 7.38 2.58
CA LEU A 54 11.34 7.15 3.24
C LEU A 54 11.91 8.45 3.83
N LEU A 55 11.88 9.54 3.07
CA LEU A 55 12.33 10.86 3.52
C LEU A 55 11.47 11.38 4.68
N ALA A 56 10.15 11.24 4.61
CA ALA A 56 9.22 11.62 5.67
C ALA A 56 9.49 10.83 6.96
N ILE A 57 9.72 9.51 6.85
CA ILE A 57 10.08 8.66 7.99
C ILE A 57 11.42 9.09 8.59
N ILE A 58 12.43 9.36 7.76
CA ILE A 58 13.74 9.83 8.23
C ILE A 58 13.59 11.18 8.97
N ARG A 59 12.78 12.10 8.44
CA ARG A 59 12.48 13.40 9.07
C ARG A 59 11.74 13.23 10.40
N MET A 60 10.77 12.33 10.46
CA MET A 60 10.01 12.02 11.67
C MET A 60 10.91 11.49 12.79
N ILE A 61 11.92 10.68 12.47
CA ILE A 61 12.86 10.11 13.45
C ILE A 61 13.94 11.13 13.87
N LYS A 62 14.58 11.78 12.88
CA LYS A 62 15.70 12.71 13.12
C LYS A 62 15.25 14.13 13.51
N GLY A 63 13.95 14.42 13.44
CA GLY A 63 13.38 15.74 13.71
C GLY A 63 13.76 16.26 15.10
N PRO A 64 14.40 17.43 15.22
CA PRO A 64 14.83 18.00 16.50
C PRO A 64 13.68 18.62 17.30
N SER A 65 12.64 19.10 16.60
CA SER A 65 11.46 19.73 17.20
C SER A 65 10.26 18.79 17.16
N ILE A 66 9.42 18.83 18.20
CA ILE A 66 8.16 18.08 18.23
C ILE A 66 7.21 18.57 17.12
N LEU A 67 7.27 19.85 16.75
CA LEU A 67 6.51 20.41 15.63
C LEU A 67 6.96 19.79 14.31
N ASP A 68 8.26 19.58 14.14
CA ASP A 68 8.81 19.00 12.93
C ASP A 68 8.39 17.55 12.73
N ARG A 69 8.40 16.76 13.82
CA ARG A 69 7.91 15.38 13.79
C ARG A 69 6.42 15.32 13.45
N ALA A 70 5.61 16.25 13.97
CA ALA A 70 4.19 16.34 13.65
C ALA A 70 3.96 16.66 12.16
N ILE A 71 4.71 17.61 11.61
CA ILE A 71 4.65 17.94 10.18
C ILE A 71 5.08 16.74 9.32
N ALA A 72 6.15 16.04 9.70
CA ALA A 72 6.60 14.85 8.97
C ALA A 72 5.53 13.73 8.97
N SER A 73 4.82 13.54 10.09
CA SER A 73 3.71 12.58 10.16
C SER A 73 2.50 12.98 9.30
N ASP A 74 2.21 14.28 9.19
CA ASP A 74 1.12 14.80 8.35
C ASP A 74 1.43 14.66 6.86
N VAL A 75 2.70 14.85 6.47
CA VAL A 75 3.17 14.58 5.12
C VAL A 75 3.04 13.09 4.79
N LEU A 76 3.45 12.20 5.70
CA LEU A 76 3.31 10.75 5.51
C LEU A 76 1.83 10.35 5.40
N LEU A 77 0.95 10.99 6.19
CA LEU A 77 -0.49 10.77 6.10
C LEU A 77 -1.08 11.25 4.76
N SER A 78 -0.62 12.41 4.27
CA SER A 78 -1.00 12.94 2.96
C SER A 78 -0.57 12.00 1.83
N GLU A 79 0.57 11.35 1.97
CA GLU A 79 1.02 10.34 1.03
C GLU A 79 0.11 9.10 1.02
N VAL A 80 -0.32 8.63 2.20
CA VAL A 80 -1.34 7.57 2.31
C VAL A 80 -2.63 7.99 1.60
N LEU A 81 -3.07 9.24 1.75
CA LEU A 81 -4.24 9.76 1.03
C LEU A 81 -4.05 9.72 -0.49
N CYS A 82 -2.86 10.07 -0.99
CA CYS A 82 -2.57 9.98 -2.41
C CYS A 82 -2.59 8.54 -2.93
N ILE A 83 -2.11 7.57 -2.14
CA ILE A 83 -2.18 6.14 -2.49
C ILE A 83 -3.65 5.67 -2.54
N LEU A 84 -4.46 6.02 -1.54
CA LEU A 84 -5.89 5.70 -1.52
C LEU A 84 -6.64 6.35 -2.68
N GLY A 85 -6.30 7.60 -3.01
CA GLY A 85 -6.88 8.30 -4.16
C GLY A 85 -6.51 7.62 -5.50
N ALA A 86 -5.25 7.21 -5.66
CA ALA A 86 -4.82 6.46 -6.82
C ALA A 86 -5.54 5.11 -6.93
N GLU A 87 -5.69 4.38 -5.83
CA GLU A 87 -6.45 3.13 -5.76
C GLU A 87 -7.92 3.33 -6.18
N ALA A 88 -8.57 4.37 -5.66
CA ALA A 88 -9.96 4.70 -5.97
C ALA A 88 -10.16 4.99 -7.48
N VAL A 89 -9.24 5.76 -8.06
CA VAL A 89 -9.26 6.11 -9.48
C VAL A 89 -9.02 4.89 -10.37
N ILE A 90 -8.04 4.04 -10.01
CA ILE A 90 -7.70 2.83 -10.75
C ILE A 90 -8.87 1.85 -10.73
N ASN A 91 -9.48 1.65 -9.57
CA ASN A 91 -10.58 0.70 -9.38
C ASN A 91 -11.97 1.31 -9.71
N LYS A 92 -12.01 2.58 -10.14
CA LYS A 92 -13.20 3.31 -10.58
C LYS A 92 -14.33 3.30 -9.55
N HIS A 93 -13.98 3.52 -8.30
CA HIS A 93 -14.95 3.60 -7.23
C HIS A 93 -14.75 4.82 -6.34
N MET A 94 -15.77 5.11 -5.53
CA MET A 94 -15.82 6.29 -4.66
C MET A 94 -15.99 5.89 -3.18
N TYR A 95 -15.91 4.60 -2.85
CA TYR A 95 -16.19 4.10 -1.50
C TYR A 95 -15.10 4.48 -0.50
N THR A 96 -13.90 4.80 -0.98
CA THR A 96 -12.74 5.23 -0.19
C THR A 96 -12.75 6.72 0.13
N LEU A 97 -13.55 7.54 -0.56
CA LEU A 97 -13.61 8.99 -0.31
C LEU A 97 -13.98 9.37 1.13
N PRO A 98 -15.00 8.75 1.77
CA PRO A 98 -15.33 9.07 3.16
C PRO A 98 -14.17 8.73 4.12
N ILE A 99 -13.44 7.66 3.85
CA ILE A 99 -12.28 7.25 4.66
C ILE A 99 -11.15 8.28 4.50
N MET A 100 -10.87 8.70 3.28
CA MET A 100 -9.90 9.77 2.99
C MET A 100 -10.27 11.08 3.70
N LEU A 101 -11.55 11.44 3.72
CA LEU A 101 -12.04 12.63 4.42
C LEU A 101 -11.77 12.56 5.92
N MET A 102 -12.07 11.42 6.56
CA MET A 102 -11.83 11.22 8.00
C MET A 102 -10.35 11.24 8.35
N ILE A 103 -9.51 10.62 7.52
CA ILE A 103 -8.06 10.65 7.66
C ILE A 103 -7.52 12.08 7.54
N SER A 104 -7.94 12.83 6.52
CA SER A 104 -7.51 14.20 6.29
C SER A 104 -7.91 15.12 7.45
N ALA A 105 -9.15 15.01 7.94
CA ALA A 105 -9.59 15.75 9.11
C ALA A 105 -8.73 15.42 10.35
N THR A 106 -8.42 14.15 10.57
CA THR A 106 -7.61 13.71 11.71
C THR A 106 -6.16 14.23 11.63
N GLY A 107 -5.54 14.20 10.45
CA GLY A 107 -4.19 14.75 10.23
C GLY A 107 -4.09 16.24 10.53
N ILE A 108 -5.01 17.01 9.96
CA ILE A 108 -5.07 18.46 10.15
C ILE A 108 -5.31 18.78 11.64
N LEU A 109 -6.29 18.14 12.27
CA LEU A 109 -6.60 18.36 13.69
C LEU A 109 -5.43 17.97 14.59
N GLY A 110 -4.77 16.84 14.32
CA GLY A 110 -3.59 16.38 15.06
C GLY A 110 -2.44 17.37 15.01
N THR A 111 -2.09 17.85 13.81
CA THR A 111 -1.00 18.80 13.61
C THR A 111 -1.29 20.14 14.28
N VAL A 112 -2.52 20.66 14.17
CA VAL A 112 -2.95 21.90 14.84
C VAL A 112 -2.89 21.75 16.37
N ALA A 113 -3.35 20.62 16.91
CA ALA A 113 -3.29 20.36 18.36
C ALA A 113 -1.86 20.40 18.89
N VAL A 114 -0.92 19.75 18.19
CA VAL A 114 0.51 19.77 18.55
C VAL A 114 1.08 21.18 18.46
N ALA A 115 0.84 21.90 17.38
CA ALA A 115 1.33 23.27 17.21
C ALA A 115 0.83 24.21 18.33
N ARG A 116 -0.46 24.12 18.69
CA ARG A 116 -1.03 24.92 19.78
C ARG A 116 -0.45 24.55 21.14
N PHE A 117 -0.19 23.27 21.38
CA PHE A 117 0.41 22.81 22.62
C PHE A 117 1.84 23.36 22.79
N VAL A 118 2.66 23.32 21.73
CA VAL A 118 4.03 23.86 21.73
C VAL A 118 4.01 25.37 21.97
N ALA A 119 3.19 26.12 21.22
CA ALA A 119 3.09 27.56 21.37
C ALA A 119 2.66 27.99 22.78
N ARG A 120 1.81 27.19 23.46
CA ARG A 120 1.41 27.46 24.85
C ARG A 120 2.56 27.22 25.84
N ARG A 121 3.38 26.19 25.64
CA ARG A 121 4.56 25.91 26.48
C ARG A 121 5.61 27.01 26.35
N ASP A 122 5.87 27.48 25.13
CA ASP A 122 6.85 28.55 24.90
C ASP A 122 6.44 29.85 25.58
N ARG A 123 5.15 30.20 25.54
CA ARG A 123 4.61 31.36 26.27
C ARG A 123 4.67 31.23 27.79
N ALA A 124 4.57 30.01 28.32
CA ALA A 124 4.66 29.77 29.76
C ALA A 124 6.11 30.00 30.25
N LYS A 125 7.10 29.49 29.51
CA LYS A 125 8.53 29.69 29.83
C LYS A 125 8.92 31.16 29.89
N LEU A 126 8.50 31.96 28.90
CA LEU A 126 8.77 33.39 28.87
C LEU A 126 8.26 34.15 30.11
N ARG A 127 7.15 33.69 30.70
CA ARG A 127 6.57 34.28 31.93
C ARG A 127 7.29 33.85 33.21
N GLU A 128 8.00 32.72 33.17
CA GLU A 128 8.83 32.26 34.28
C GLU A 128 10.16 33.02 34.30
N ASP A 129 10.77 33.27 33.13
CA ASP A 129 12.02 34.02 33.01
C ASP A 129 11.87 35.51 33.42
N GLU A 130 10.66 36.06 33.39
CA GLU A 130 10.35 37.46 33.79
C GLU A 130 10.11 37.63 35.31
N ARG A 131 10.03 36.54 36.08
CA ARG A 131 9.76 36.54 37.53
C ARG A 131 11.00 36.28 38.36
#